data_AF-A0A496YQD1-F1
#
_entry.id   AF-A0A496YQD1-F1
#
_cell.length_a   1.000
_cell.length_b   1.000
_cell.length_c   1.000
_cell.angle_alpha   90.00
_cell.angle_beta   90.00
_cell.angle_gamma   90.00
#
_symmetry.space_group_name_H-M   'P 1'
#
loop_
_entity.id
_entity.type
_entity.pdbx_description
1 polymer ?
#
loop_
_entity_poly.entity_id
_entity_poly.type
_entity_poly.pdbx_seq_one_letter_code
_entity_poly.pdbx_strand_id
1 'polypeptide(L)' 'DRSMLVPTGLTLKEIEKRAIEMALQRNNWKKLATARELGIDKNTLRRKIKRLAIVLPQQ' A
#
# COMPACT_ATOMS: atom_id res chain seq x y z
N ASP A 1 -14.34 -2.68 19.94
CA ASP A 1 -14.15 -1.41 19.23
C ASP A 1 -12.67 -1.24 18.94
N ARG A 2 -12.25 -1.37 17.67
CA ARG A 2 -10.83 -1.36 17.29
C ARG A 2 -10.48 0.08 16.95
N SER A 3 -10.28 0.90 17.97
CA SER A 3 -9.80 2.27 17.81
C SER A 3 -8.63 2.25 16.84
N MET A 4 -8.79 2.87 15.67
CA MET A 4 -7.68 3.06 14.73
C MET A 4 -6.62 3.87 15.48
N LEU A 5 -5.61 3.19 16.01
CA LEU A 5 -4.40 3.82 16.53
C LEU A 5 -3.70 4.42 15.31
N VAL A 6 -4.10 5.64 14.95
CA VAL A 6 -3.38 6.44 13.96
C VAL A 6 -2.06 6.78 14.64
N PRO A 7 -0.92 6.27 14.15
CA PRO A 7 0.35 6.53 14.81
C PRO A 7 0.62 8.04 14.76
N THR A 8 0.58 8.69 15.93
CA THR A 8 0.92 10.11 16.07
C THR A 8 2.41 10.27 15.80
N GLY A 9 2.75 10.97 14.72
CA GLY A 9 4.13 11.19 14.28
C GLY A 9 4.47 10.64 12.88
N LEU A 10 3.56 9.89 12.24
CA LEU A 10 3.74 9.50 10.83
C LEU A 10 3.13 10.54 9.90
N THR A 11 3.86 10.85 8.83
CA THR A 11 3.33 11.65 7.72
C THR A 11 2.27 10.84 6.96
N LEU A 12 1.34 11.53 6.29
CA LEU A 12 0.37 10.89 5.39
C LEU A 12 1.06 10.00 4.33
N LYS A 13 2.26 10.39 3.91
CA LYS A 13 3.08 9.62 2.96
C LYS A 13 3.52 8.27 3.52
N GLU A 14 3.91 8.22 4.79
CA GLU A 14 4.34 6.98 5.46
C GLU A 14 3.15 6.06 5.76
N ILE A 15 2.03 6.65 6.19
CA ILE A 15 0.77 5.91 6.39
C ILE A 15 0.33 5.27 5.06
N GLU A 16 0.35 6.04 3.97
CA GLU A 16 0.04 5.54 2.63
C GLU A 16 0.99 4.42 2.20
N LYS A 17 2.30 4.60 2.41
CA LYS A 17 3.31 3.58 2.09
C LYS A 17 3.01 2.27 2.81
N ARG A 18 2.82 2.31 4.12
CA ARG A 18 2.54 1.13 4.95
C ARG A 18 1.24 0.46 4.55
N ALA A 19 0.18 1.22 4.28
CA ALA A 19 -1.10 0.67 3.82
C ALA A 19 -0.95 -0.11 2.51
N ILE A 20 -0.21 0.44 1.54
CA ILE A 20 0.05 -0.21 0.25
C ILE A 20 0.93 -1.45 0.42
N GLU A 21 1.98 -1.39 1.24
CA GLU A 21 2.85 -2.55 1.53
C GLU A 21 2.07 -3.69 2.18
N MET A 22 1.23 -3.39 3.18
CA MET A 22 0.39 -4.40 3.84
C MET A 22 -0.63 -5.02 2.87
N ALA A 23 -1.22 -4.22 1.97
CA ALA A 23 -2.13 -4.75 0.95
C ALA A 23 -1.39 -5.62 -0.07
N LEU A 24 -0.20 -5.21 -0.52
CA LEU A 24 0.64 -6.02 -1.40
C LEU A 24 1.00 -7.36 -0.76
N GLN A 25 1.41 -7.37 0.51
CA GLN A 25 1.73 -8.60 1.26
C GLN A 25 0.52 -9.54 1.35
N ARG A 26 -0.67 -9.02 1.75
CA ARG A 26 -1.91 -9.83 1.81
C ARG A 26 -2.32 -10.42 0.47
N ASN A 27 -1.96 -9.76 -0.64
CA ASN A 27 -2.25 -10.20 -2.00
C ASN A 27 -1.10 -10.97 -2.67
N ASN A 28 -0.11 -11.46 -1.91
CA ASN A 28 1.06 -12.15 -2.46
C ASN A 28 1.74 -11.35 -3.59
N TRP A 29 1.84 -10.03 -3.40
CA TRP A 29 2.45 -9.07 -4.32
C TRP A 29 1.78 -8.96 -5.70
N LYS A 30 0.58 -9.54 -5.87
CA LYS A 30 -0.23 -9.43 -7.10
C LYS A 30 -0.85 -8.03 -7.19
N LYS A 31 -0.25 -7.19 -8.03
CA LYS A 31 -0.64 -5.77 -8.21
C LYS A 31 -2.11 -5.57 -8.58
N LEU A 32 -2.67 -6.41 -9.45
CA LEU A 32 -4.09 -6.27 -9.86
C LEU A 32 -5.05 -6.59 -8.71
N ALA A 33 -4.77 -7.65 -7.94
CA ALA A 33 -5.57 -8.02 -6.77
C ALA A 33 -5.48 -6.94 -5.68
N THR A 34 -4.26 -6.43 -5.44
CA THR A 34 -4.03 -5.32 -4.50
C THR A 34 -4.79 -4.06 -4.89
N ALA A 35 -4.78 -3.70 -6.18
CA ALA A 35 -5.48 -2.51 -6.68
C ALA A 35 -7.00 -2.64 -6.49
N ARG A 36 -7.56 -3.83 -6.77
CA ARG A 36 -8.98 -4.13 -6.51
C ARG A 36 -9.32 -4.02 -5.03
N GLU A 37 -8.48 -4.56 -4.16
CA GLU A 37 -8.71 -4.52 -2.71
C GLU A 37 -8.67 -3.07 -2.16
N LEU A 38 -7.72 -2.26 -2.65
CA LEU A 38 -7.61 -0.86 -2.26
C LEU A 38 -8.64 0.05 -2.93
N GLY A 39 -9.48 -0.45 -3.84
CA GLY A 39 -10.47 0.34 -4.57
C GLY A 39 -9.86 1.39 -5.51
N ILE A 40 -8.66 1.13 -6.04
CA ILE A 40 -7.93 2.05 -6.93
C ILE A 40 -7.59 1.41 -8.28
N ASP A 41 -7.35 2.25 -9.28
CA ASP A 41 -6.85 1.78 -10.57
C ASP A 41 -5.42 1.20 -10.47
N LYS A 42 -5.12 0.19 -11.31
CA LYS A 42 -3.81 -0.49 -11.35
C LYS A 42 -2.66 0.48 -11.67
N ASN A 43 -2.87 1.46 -12.56
CA ASN A 43 -1.87 2.46 -12.89
C ASN A 43 -1.64 3.43 -11.73
N THR A 44 -2.69 3.74 -10.97
CA THR A 44 -2.58 4.53 -9.72
C THR A 44 -1.74 3.79 -8.69
N LEU A 45 -1.99 2.51 -8.45
CA LEU A 45 -1.14 1.68 -7.58
C LEU A 45 0.32 1.68 -8.07
N ARG A 46 0.56 1.49 -9.38
CA ARG A 46 1.91 1.49 -9.96
C ARG A 46 2.64 2.81 -9.74
N ARG A 47 1.97 3.95 -9.92
CA ARG A 47 2.54 5.29 -9.65
C ARG A 47 2.87 5.48 -8.18
N LYS A 48 1.98 5.05 -7.27
CA LYS A 48 2.20 5.13 -5.82
C LYS A 48 3.39 4.29 -5.37
N ILE A 49 3.50 3.03 -5.84
CA ILE A 49 4.67 2.16 -5.57
C ILE A 49 5.98 2.86 -5.94
N LYS A 50 6.05 3.48 -7.12
CA LYS A 50 7.23 4.24 -7.56
C LYS A 50 7.49 5.46 -6.68
N ARG A 51 6.47 6.29 -6.44
CA ARG A 51 6.58 7.55 -5.66
C ARG A 51 6.99 7.32 -4.20
N LEU A 52 6.54 6.21 -3.63
CA LEU A 52 6.78 5.84 -2.23
C LEU A 52 8.00 4.93 -2.06
N ALA A 53 8.71 4.62 -3.16
CA ALA A 53 9.86 3.73 -3.19
C ALA A 53 9.59 2.40 -2.46
N ILE A 54 8.43 1.79 -2.74
CA ILE A 54 8.08 0.47 -2.21
C ILE A 54 8.89 -0.58 -2.97
N VAL A 55 9.72 -1.32 -2.25
CA VAL A 55 10.52 -2.41 -2.81
C VAL A 55 9.62 -3.63 -2.96
N LEU A 56 9.48 -4.12 -4.19
CA LEU A 56 8.80 -5.36 -4.49
C LEU A 56 9.83 -6.50 -4.39
N PRO A 57 9.46 -7.67 -3.83
CA PRO A 57 10.33 -8.83 -3.91
C PRO A 57 10.56 -9.18 -5.38
N GLN A 58 11.80 -9.52 -5.72
CA GLN A 58 12.10 -10.12 -7.01
C GLN A 58 11.46 -11.51 -7.00
N GLN A 59 10.46 -11.71 -7.85
CA GLN A 59 9.92 -13.05 -8.13
C GLN A 59 10.79 -13.72 -9.18
#